data_AF-A0A520Y6X4-F1
#
_entry.id   AF-A0A520Y6X4-F1
#
_cell.length_a   1.000
_cell.length_b   1.000
_cell.length_c   1.000
_cell.angle_alpha   90.00
_cell.angle_beta   90.00
_cell.angle_gamma   90.00
#
_symmetry.space_group_name_H-M   'P 1'
#
loop_
_entity.id
_entity.type
_entity.pdbx_description
1 polymer ?
#
loop_
_entity_poly.entity_id
_entity_poly.type
_entity_poly.pdbx_seq_one_letter_code
_entity_poly.pdbx_strand_id
1 'polypeptide(L)' 'VKGYASDAYFFNAGCGIQLHGGVGFTSEYDIQLYFKRAKSTETFLGGSDFHRARLAALLLDDSPLGQQKQERA' A
#
# COMPACT_ATOMS: atom_id res chain seq x y z
N VAL A 1 3.19 -5.55 -7.18
CA VAL A 1 1.71 -5.64 -7.27
C VAL A 1 1.04 -5.40 -5.92
N LYS A 2 1.35 -6.17 -4.86
CA LYS A 2 0.74 -6.07 -3.52
C LYS A 2 0.70 -4.67 -2.91
N GLY A 3 1.87 -4.03 -2.72
CA GLY A 3 1.94 -2.70 -2.07
C GLY A 3 1.09 -1.65 -2.79
N TYR A 4 1.23 -1.56 -4.11
CA TYR A 4 0.44 -0.63 -4.92
C TYR A 4 -1.07 -0.88 -4.84
N ALA A 5 -1.51 -2.14 -4.98
CA ALA A 5 -2.92 -2.50 -4.90
C ALA A 5 -3.51 -2.20 -3.51
N SER A 6 -2.73 -2.41 -2.44
CA SER A 6 -3.13 -2.09 -1.07
C SER A 6 -3.33 -0.59 -0.86
N ASP A 7 -2.39 0.24 -1.35
CA ASP A 7 -2.49 1.71 -1.27
C ASP A 7 -3.73 2.21 -2.02
N ALA A 8 -3.97 1.68 -3.23
CA ALA A 8 -5.14 2.02 -4.04
C ALA A 8 -6.46 1.60 -3.37
N TYR A 9 -6.51 0.42 -2.74
CA TYR A 9 -7.71 -0.05 -2.05
C TYR A 9 -8.05 0.83 -0.86
N PHE A 10 -7.05 1.20 -0.04
CA PHE A 10 -7.26 2.09 1.10
C PHE A 10 -7.77 3.47 0.67
N PHE A 11 -7.16 4.04 -0.38
CA PHE A 11 -7.61 5.32 -0.95
C PHE A 11 -9.06 5.26 -1.43
N ASN A 12 -9.39 4.28 -2.30
CA ASN A 12 -10.72 4.17 -2.89
C ASN A 12 -11.80 3.87 -1.84
N ALA A 13 -11.52 3.02 -0.86
CA ALA A 13 -12.45 2.74 0.22
C ALA A 13 -12.70 3.98 1.11
N GLY A 14 -11.65 4.78 1.35
CA GLY A 14 -11.78 6.07 2.04
C GLY A 14 -12.63 7.07 1.27
N CYS A 15 -12.40 7.22 -0.04
CA CYS A 15 -13.26 8.04 -0.90
C CYS A 15 -14.71 7.57 -0.87
N GLY A 16 -14.94 6.25 -0.90
CA GLY A 16 -16.27 5.68 -0.81
C GLY A 16 -16.98 6.05 0.49
N ILE A 17 -16.32 5.98 1.66
CA ILE A 17 -16.91 6.47 2.92
C ILE A 17 -17.27 7.95 2.81
N GLN A 18 -16.36 8.79 2.29
CA GLN A 18 -16.58 10.23 2.19
C GLN A 18 -17.77 10.57 1.28
N LEU A 19 -17.96 9.84 0.17
CA LEU A 19 -19.09 10.02 -0.75
C LEU A 19 -20.45 9.70 -0.09
N HIS A 20 -20.48 8.76 0.85
CA HIS A 20 -21.70 8.43 1.59
C HIS A 20 -21.96 9.41 2.76
N GLY A 21 -20.98 10.22 3.17
CA GLY A 21 -21.10 11.07 4.35
C GLY A 21 -21.32 10.26 5.63
N GLY A 22 -22.13 10.76 6.56
CA GLY A 22 -22.37 10.12 7.85
C GLY A 22 -22.96 8.70 7.74
N VAL A 23 -23.80 8.45 6.73
CA VAL A 23 -24.39 7.11 6.52
C VAL A 23 -23.36 6.08 6.07
N GLY A 24 -22.18 6.51 5.60
CA GLY A 24 -21.07 5.64 5.25
C GLY A 24 -20.48 4.86 6.43
N PHE A 25 -20.80 5.22 7.68
CA PHE A 25 -20.40 4.48 8.88
C PHE A 25 -21.47 3.55 9.44
N THR A 26 -22.68 3.63 8.90
CA THR A 26 -23.84 2.85 9.35
C THR A 26 -23.84 1.46 8.70
N SER A 27 -24.65 0.53 9.21
CA SER A 27 -24.71 -0.86 8.71
C SER A 27 -25.63 -1.02 7.50
N GLU A 28 -26.26 0.07 7.08
CA GLU A 28 -27.21 0.17 5.98
C GLU A 28 -26.51 0.06 4.61
N TYR A 29 -25.21 0.37 4.58
CA TYR A 29 -24.36 0.20 3.40
C TYR A 29 -23.05 -0.52 3.77
N ASP A 30 -22.59 -1.40 2.88
CA ASP A 30 -21.36 -2.17 3.08
C ASP A 30 -20.07 -1.33 2.97
N ILE A 31 -20.15 -0.03 2.70
CA ILE A 31 -18.96 0.77 2.44
C ILE A 31 -17.97 0.79 3.62
N GLN A 32 -18.48 0.81 4.86
CA GLN A 32 -17.66 0.68 6.07
C GLN A 32 -16.93 -0.67 6.15
N LEU A 33 -17.52 -1.75 5.62
CA LEU A 33 -16.89 -3.07 5.60
C LEU A 33 -15.67 -3.05 4.67
N TYR A 34 -15.77 -2.42 3.50
CA TYR A 34 -14.65 -2.32 2.56
C TYR A 34 -13.51 -1.45 3.12
N PHE A 35 -13.82 -0.37 3.85
CA PHE A 35 -12.79 0.43 4.51
C PHE A 35 -12.05 -0.35 5.61
N LYS A 36 -12.79 -1.08 6.46
CA LYS A 36 -12.21 -1.95 7.49
C LYS A 36 -11.33 -3.04 6.88
N ARG A 37 -11.77 -3.66 5.78
CA ARG A 37 -10.99 -4.64 5.02
C ARG A 37 -9.73 -4.03 4.42
N ALA A 38 -9.84 -2.88 3.76
CA ALA A 38 -8.69 -2.18 3.19
C ALA A 38 -7.64 -1.88 4.27
N LYS A 39 -8.07 -1.43 5.46
CA LYS A 39 -7.18 -1.20 6.59
C LYS A 39 -6.53 -2.50 7.09
N SER A 40 -7.30 -3.58 7.21
CA SER A 40 -6.77 -4.88 7.62
C SER A 40 -5.75 -5.44 6.62
N THR A 41 -5.91 -5.20 5.32
CA THR A 41 -4.99 -5.72 4.28
C THR A 41 -3.68 -4.94 4.16
N GLU A 42 -3.62 -3.73 4.71
CA GLU A 42 -2.44 -2.85 4.64
C GLU A 42 -1.19 -3.55 5.20
N THR A 43 -1.32 -4.19 6.37
CA THR A 43 -0.22 -4.86 7.06
C THR A 43 -0.12 -6.36 6.72
N PHE A 44 -1.19 -6.97 6.21
CA PHE A 44 -1.21 -8.37 5.84
C PHE A 44 -0.18 -8.67 4.74
N LEU A 45 0.71 -9.63 4.96
CA LEU A 45 1.83 -9.96 4.04
C LEU A 45 2.81 -8.80 3.78
N GLY A 46 2.97 -7.88 4.74
CA GLY A 46 3.97 -6.80 4.74
C GLY A 46 3.50 -5.51 4.06
N GLY A 47 3.77 -4.36 4.65
CA GLY A 47 3.29 -3.04 4.19
C GLY A 47 3.85 -2.59 2.84
N SER A 48 3.24 -1.57 2.24
CA SER A 48 3.67 -1.04 0.94
C SER A 48 5.11 -0.51 0.96
N ASP A 49 5.54 0.03 2.09
CA ASP A 49 6.93 0.39 2.41
C ASP A 49 7.87 -0.81 2.34
N PHE A 50 7.51 -1.92 2.98
CA PHE A 50 8.28 -3.17 2.92
C PHE A 50 8.45 -3.67 1.48
N HIS A 51 7.36 -3.69 0.70
CA HIS A 51 7.42 -4.14 -0.70
C HIS A 51 8.26 -3.19 -1.57
N ARG A 52 8.18 -1.87 -1.35
CA ARG A 52 9.01 -0.89 -2.07
C ARG A 52 10.48 -1.01 -1.69
N ALA A 53 10.81 -1.19 -0.42
CA ALA A 53 12.19 -1.38 0.04
C ALA A 53 12.82 -2.64 -0.55
N ARG A 54 12.08 -3.77 -0.55
CA ARG A 54 12.54 -5.02 -1.17
C ARG A 54 12.77 -4.85 -2.67
N LEU A 55 11.90 -4.12 -3.36
CA LEU A 55 12.02 -3.87 -4.79
C LEU A 55 13.23 -2.95 -5.09
N ALA A 56 13.49 -1.97 -4.22
CA ALA A 56 14.67 -1.12 -4.30
C ALA A 56 15.96 -1.92 -4.12
N ALA A 57 16.04 -2.81 -3.12
CA ALA A 57 17.21 -3.67 -2.94
C ALA A 57 17.48 -4.53 -4.19
N LEU A 58 16.46 -5.21 -4.72
CA LEU A 58 16.62 -6.04 -5.93
C LEU A 58 17.03 -5.24 -7.17
N LEU A 59 16.53 -4.02 -7.34
CA LEU A 59 16.83 -3.23 -8.54
C LEU A 59 18.11 -2.40 -8.43
N LEU A 60 18.52 -2.02 -7.22
CA LEU A 60 19.64 -1.10 -6.99
C LEU A 60 20.90 -1.81 -6.51
N ASP A 61 20.81 -2.91 -5.77
CA ASP A 61 21.99 -3.69 -5.38
C ASP A 61 22.57 -4.48 -6.57
N ASP A 62 21.73 -4.90 -7.53
CA ASP A 62 22.15 -5.46 -8.81
C ASP A 62 22.40 -4.38 -9.89
N SER A 63 22.24 -3.09 -9.55
CA SER A 63 22.45 -2.00 -10.51
C SER A 63 23.94 -1.65 -10.63
N PRO A 64 24.44 -1.39 -11.86
CA PRO A 64 25.82 -0.91 -12.05
C PRO A 64 26.12 0.41 -11.30
N LEU A 65 25.10 1.17 -10.88
CA LEU A 65 25.26 2.37 -10.03
C LEU A 65 25.58 2.05 -8.56
N GLY A 66 25.12 0.90 -8.03
CA GLY A 66 25.43 0.43 -6.68
C GLY A 66 26.86 -0.11 -6.59
N GLN A 67 27.30 -0.82 -7.62
CA GLN A 67 28.67 -1.33 -7.76
C GLN A 67 29.71 -0.20 -7.87
N GLN A 68 29.40 0.88 -8.60
CA GLN A 68 30.27 2.06 -8.72
C GLN A 68 30.56 2.77 -7.38
N LYS A 69 29.71 2.62 -6.37
CA LYS A 69 29.95 3.18 -5.02
C LYS A 69 30.90 2.33 -4.18
N GLN A 70 30.97 1.02 -4.43
CA GLN A 70 31.85 0.10 -3.68
C GLN A 70 33.29 0.11 -4.20
N GLU A 71 33.52 0.39 -5.49
CA GLU A 71 34.87 0.44 -6.07
C GLU A 71 35.65 1.74 -5.79
N ARG A 72 34.99 2.77 -5.26
CA ARG A 72 35.61 4.07 -4.91
C ARG A 72 35.96 4.21 -3.42
N ALA A 73 35.84 3.13 -2.65
CA ALA A 73 36.19 3.07 -1.23
C ALA A 73 37.53 2.35 -1.03
#